data_AF-R7F1F1-F1
#
_entry.id   AF-R7F1F1-F1
#
_cell.length_a   1.000
_cell.length_b   1.000
_cell.length_c   1.000
_cell.angle_alpha   90.00
_cell.angle_beta   90.00
_cell.angle_gamma   90.00
#
_symmetry.space_group_name_H-M   'P 1'
#
loop_
_entity.id
_entity.type
_entity.pdbx_description
1 polymer ?
#
loop_
_entity_poly.entity_id
_entity_poly.type
_entity_poly.pdbx_seq_one_letter_code
_entity_poly.pdbx_strand_id
1 'polypeptide(L)'
;MIRFQSLPRQKRQAIRREVLRMYAETDMSYGEIAEVNGIQWRTVAYIIRNFASELPQIAVMRKKKKDISSEDYDALRAEVTRLRKELRHEKMRAEALDTMIDVDAGRESGPPIGSALDALKDDIQAEKEQTFAMD
;
A
#
# COMPACT_ATOMS: atom_id res chain seq x y z
N MET A 1 -5.55 -29.09 14.65
CA MET A 1 -5.69 -27.88 15.48
C MET A 1 -6.11 -28.24 16.89
N ILE A 2 -5.47 -27.63 17.88
CA ILE A 2 -5.69 -27.85 19.31
C ILE A 2 -6.94 -27.10 19.76
N ARG A 3 -7.71 -27.71 20.67
CA ARG A 3 -8.84 -27.03 21.33
C ARG A 3 -8.30 -26.00 22.32
N PHE A 4 -8.27 -24.73 21.93
CA PHE A 4 -7.69 -23.66 22.74
C PHE A 4 -8.18 -23.64 24.21
N GLN A 5 -9.47 -23.89 24.44
CA GLN A 5 -10.05 -23.87 25.79
C GLN A 5 -9.59 -25.01 26.70
N SER A 6 -9.09 -26.13 26.15
CA SER A 6 -8.59 -27.25 26.95
C SER A 6 -7.14 -27.05 27.41
N LEU A 7 -6.45 -26.01 26.93
CA LEU A 7 -5.08 -25.71 27.32
C LEU A 7 -5.02 -25.08 28.71
N PRO A 8 -3.93 -25.28 29.49
CA PRO A 8 -3.70 -24.54 30.72
C PRO A 8 -3.73 -23.03 30.51
N ARG A 9 -4.18 -22.28 31.53
CA ARG A 9 -4.32 -20.80 31.46
C ARG A 9 -3.04 -20.11 30.97
N GLN A 10 -1.87 -20.56 31.43
CA GLN A 10 -0.57 -20.01 31.01
C GLN A 10 -0.34 -20.17 29.50
N LYS A 11 -0.60 -21.37 28.95
CA LYS A 11 -0.48 -21.63 27.51
C LYS A 11 -1.49 -20.82 26.70
N ARG A 12 -2.73 -20.67 27.19
CA ARG A 12 -3.73 -19.81 26.56
C ARG A 12 -3.28 -18.36 26.51
N GLN A 13 -2.68 -17.85 27.58
CA GLN A 13 -2.17 -16.48 27.63
C GLN A 13 -0.96 -16.26 26.71
N ALA A 14 -0.08 -17.26 26.57
CA ALA A 14 1.04 -17.21 25.64
C ALA A 14 0.56 -17.14 24.18
N ILE A 15 -0.33 -18.06 23.78
CA ILE A 15 -0.94 -18.05 22.44
C ILE A 15 -1.71 -16.75 22.20
N ARG A 16 -2.47 -16.26 23.19
CA ARG A 16 -3.19 -14.99 23.08
C ARG A 16 -2.26 -13.83 22.75
N ARG A 17 -1.14 -13.70 23.47
CA ARG A 17 -0.14 -12.64 23.22
C ARG A 17 0.47 -12.77 21.83
N GLU A 18 0.82 -13.99 21.43
CA GLU A 18 1.46 -14.22 20.13
C GLU A 18 0.51 -13.92 18.97
N VAL A 19 -0.76 -14.32 19.07
CA VAL A 19 -1.80 -13.98 18.09
C VAL A 19 -1.95 -12.47 17.94
N LEU A 20 -1.97 -11.72 19.05
CA LEU A 20 -2.10 -10.27 19.00
C LEU A 20 -0.85 -9.59 18.43
N ARG A 21 0.34 -10.11 18.74
CA ARG A 21 1.61 -9.66 18.18
C ARG A 21 1.64 -9.87 16.66
N MET A 22 1.36 -11.08 16.18
CA MET A 22 1.34 -11.39 14.74
C MET A 22 0.31 -10.54 14.00
N TYR A 23 -0.88 -10.35 14.57
CA TYR A 23 -1.90 -9.50 13.94
C TYR A 23 -1.49 -8.03 13.85
N ALA A 24 -0.68 -7.53 14.78
CA ALA A 24 -0.24 -6.14 14.80
C ALA A 24 1.04 -5.89 13.97
N GLU A 25 1.91 -6.90 13.85
CA GLU A 25 3.28 -6.75 13.31
C GLU A 25 3.47 -7.42 11.94
N THR A 26 2.48 -8.14 11.42
CA THR A 26 2.58 -8.90 10.17
C THR A 26 1.34 -8.74 9.29
N ASP A 27 1.48 -9.00 7.99
CA ASP A 27 0.35 -9.03 7.03
C ASP A 27 -0.34 -10.41 6.94
N MET A 28 -0.14 -11.28 7.94
CA MET A 28 -0.71 -12.63 7.93
C MET A 28 -2.23 -12.60 8.10
N SER A 29 -2.92 -13.41 7.30
CA SER A 29 -4.35 -13.67 7.44
C SER A 29 -4.68 -14.44 8.72
N TYR A 30 -5.96 -14.43 9.12
CA TYR A 30 -6.41 -15.22 10.28
C TYR A 30 -6.16 -16.72 10.13
N GLY A 31 -6.14 -17.24 8.90
CA GLY A 31 -5.83 -18.64 8.62
C GLY A 31 -4.36 -18.94 8.91
N GLU A 32 -3.46 -18.12 8.39
CA GLU A 32 -2.01 -18.28 8.57
C GLU A 32 -1.62 -18.14 10.05
N ILE A 33 -2.14 -17.13 10.76
CA ILE A 33 -1.91 -16.97 12.22
C ILE A 33 -2.41 -18.20 12.99
N ALA A 34 -3.55 -18.77 12.58
CA ALA A 34 -4.15 -19.94 13.21
C ALA A 34 -3.31 -21.20 13.00
N GLU A 35 -2.75 -21.38 11.80
CA GLU A 35 -1.84 -22.46 11.46
C GLU A 35 -0.56 -22.38 12.30
N VAL A 36 0.10 -21.22 12.35
CA VAL A 36 1.33 -21.03 13.13
C VAL A 36 1.12 -21.30 14.62
N ASN A 37 -0.02 -20.90 15.17
CA ASN A 37 -0.33 -21.09 16.59
C ASN A 37 -1.04 -22.43 16.89
N GLY A 38 -1.31 -23.24 15.86
CA GLY A 38 -1.97 -24.55 16.00
C GLY A 38 -3.40 -24.49 16.54
N ILE A 39 -4.10 -23.36 16.43
CA ILE A 39 -5.47 -23.12 16.95
C ILE A 39 -6.45 -22.89 15.81
N GLN A 40 -7.76 -22.93 16.06
CA GLN A 40 -8.76 -22.63 15.03
C GLN A 40 -8.78 -21.15 14.64
N TRP A 41 -8.99 -20.84 13.35
CA TRP A 41 -9.11 -19.46 12.86
C TRP A 41 -10.22 -18.67 13.58
N ARG A 42 -11.31 -19.34 13.97
CA ARG A 42 -12.38 -18.74 14.78
C ARG A 42 -11.88 -18.28 16.15
N THR A 43 -10.91 -18.98 16.73
CA THR A 43 -10.25 -18.59 17.98
C THR A 43 -9.37 -17.35 17.78
N VAL A 44 -8.64 -17.26 16.67
CA VAL A 44 -7.88 -16.05 16.30
C VAL A 44 -8.83 -14.84 16.20
N ALA A 45 -9.92 -14.98 15.43
CA ALA A 45 -10.93 -13.93 15.30
C ALA A 45 -11.56 -13.52 16.65
N TYR A 46 -11.81 -14.48 17.54
CA TYR A 46 -12.32 -14.23 18.89
C TYR A 46 -11.33 -13.43 19.75
N ILE A 47 -10.05 -13.83 19.75
CA ILE A 47 -8.99 -13.16 20.52
C ILE A 47 -8.86 -11.69 20.10
N ILE A 48 -8.76 -11.43 18.79
CA ILE A 48 -8.57 -10.08 18.23
C ILE A 48 -9.80 -9.21 18.52
N ARG A 49 -11.01 -9.72 18.27
CA ARG A 49 -12.25 -8.98 18.49
C ARG A 49 -12.42 -8.53 19.95
N ASN A 50 -12.06 -9.40 20.89
CA ASN A 50 -12.26 -9.12 22.31
C ASN A 50 -11.10 -8.32 22.92
N PHE A 51 -9.92 -8.32 22.32
CA PHE A 51 -8.78 -7.53 22.79
C PHE A 51 -9.12 -6.04 22.96
N ALA A 52 -9.82 -5.44 22.01
CA ALA A 52 -10.26 -4.05 22.13
C ALA A 52 -11.22 -3.84 23.32
N SER A 53 -12.09 -4.82 23.61
CA SER A 53 -13.03 -4.75 24.74
C SER A 53 -12.35 -4.92 26.11
N GLU A 54 -11.13 -5.45 26.15
CA GLU A 54 -10.34 -5.69 27.37
C GLU A 54 -9.46 -4.49 27.76
N LEU A 55 -9.48 -3.41 26.98
CA LEU A 55 -8.71 -2.18 27.23
C LEU A 55 -9.68 -1.06 27.65
N PRO A 56 -10.19 -1.06 28.90
CA PRO A 56 -11.21 -0.10 29.35
C PRO A 56 -10.73 1.36 29.31
N GLN A 57 -9.41 1.60 29.38
CA GLN A 57 -8.80 2.94 29.27
C GLN A 57 -8.67 3.43 27.82
N ILE A 58 -8.66 2.53 26.84
CA ILE A 58 -8.76 2.97 25.44
C ILE A 58 -10.24 3.19 25.22
N ALA A 59 -10.63 4.45 25.03
CA ALA A 59 -11.93 4.75 24.46
C ALA A 59 -11.99 4.04 23.11
N VAL A 60 -12.46 2.80 23.11
CA VAL A 60 -12.90 2.15 21.89
C VAL A 60 -14.02 3.07 21.47
N MET A 61 -13.73 3.94 20.48
CA MET A 61 -14.74 4.47 19.62
C MET A 61 -15.42 3.22 19.07
N ARG A 62 -16.38 2.66 19.81
CA ARG A 62 -17.41 1.82 19.26
C ARG A 62 -17.94 2.74 18.20
N LYS A 63 -17.51 2.53 16.95
CA LYS A 63 -18.18 3.11 15.81
C LYS A 63 -19.61 2.69 16.11
N LYS A 64 -20.45 3.65 16.51
CA LYS A 64 -21.89 3.49 16.37
C LYS A 64 -22.01 2.88 14.98
N LYS A 65 -22.77 1.80 14.84
CA LYS A 65 -23.13 1.31 13.50
C LYS A 65 -23.80 2.51 12.85
N LYS A 66 -23.02 3.34 12.17
CA LYS A 66 -23.51 4.34 11.25
C LYS A 66 -23.96 3.46 10.13
N ASP A 67 -25.26 3.47 9.86
CA ASP A 67 -25.77 2.82 8.66
C ASP A 67 -25.02 3.47 7.50
N ILE A 68 -24.02 2.75 7.00
CA ILE A 68 -23.14 3.21 5.93
C ILE A 68 -24.05 3.30 4.71
N SER A 69 -24.34 4.53 4.27
CA SER A 69 -25.18 4.75 3.11
C SER A 69 -24.41 4.44 1.82
N SER A 70 -25.12 4.30 0.70
CA SER A 70 -24.48 4.16 -0.62
C SER A 70 -23.52 5.32 -0.91
N GLU A 71 -23.86 6.54 -0.48
CA GLU A 71 -23.02 7.73 -0.65
C GLU A 71 -21.68 7.63 0.09
N ASP A 72 -21.64 7.00 1.28
CA ASP A 72 -20.38 6.77 1.99
C ASP A 72 -19.45 5.85 1.17
N TYR A 73 -20.00 4.90 0.40
CA TYR A 73 -19.21 4.05 -0.51
C TYR A 73 -18.79 4.78 -1.79
N ASP A 74 -19.64 5.63 -2.34
CA ASP A 74 -19.31 6.45 -3.52
C ASP A 74 -18.18 7.44 -3.21
N ALA A 75 -18.25 8.10 -2.05
CA ALA A 75 -17.19 8.97 -1.56
C ALA A 75 -15.86 8.20 -1.39
N LEU A 76 -15.92 6.99 -0.84
CA LEU A 76 -14.73 6.15 -0.69
C LEU A 76 -14.14 5.73 -2.04
N ARG A 77 -14.98 5.36 -3.03
CA ARG A 77 -14.52 5.03 -4.39
C ARG A 77 -13.89 6.22 -5.09
N ALA A 78 -14.46 7.41 -4.94
CA ALA A 78 -13.90 8.64 -5.49
C ALA A 78 -12.52 8.91 -4.89
N GLU A 79 -12.38 8.75 -3.57
CA GLU A 79 -11.12 8.97 -2.88
C GLU A 79 -10.03 7.95 -3.27
N VAL A 80 -10.40 6.67 -3.41
CA VAL A 80 -9.49 5.63 -3.93
C VAL A 80 -9.02 5.97 -5.36
N THR A 81 -9.92 6.49 -6.19
CA THR A 81 -9.59 6.87 -7.57
C THR A 81 -8.64 8.07 -7.60
N ARG A 82 -8.89 9.09 -6.77
CA ARG A 82 -8.02 10.25 -6.60
C ARG A 82 -6.62 9.82 -6.15
N LEU A 83 -6.53 9.04 -5.08
CA LEU A 83 -5.26 8.57 -4.52
C LEU A 83 -4.46 7.71 -5.51
N ARG A 84 -5.13 6.86 -6.29
CA ARG A 84 -4.46 6.09 -7.36
C ARG A 84 -3.89 6.99 -8.46
N LYS A 85 -4.58 8.09 -8.80
CA LYS A 85 -4.09 9.06 -9.80
C LYS A 85 -2.84 9.76 -9.28
N GLU A 86 -2.86 10.20 -8.03
CA GLU A 86 -1.70 10.85 -7.38
C GLU A 86 -0.52 9.90 -7.26
N LEU A 87 -0.75 8.65 -6.88
CA LEU A 87 0.30 7.65 -6.82
C LEU A 87 0.97 7.41 -8.19
N ARG A 88 0.19 7.38 -9.28
CA ARG A 88 0.76 7.26 -10.63
C ARG A 88 1.61 8.47 -10.99
N HIS A 89 1.12 9.67 -10.69
CA HIS A 89 1.87 10.90 -10.93
C HIS A 89 3.21 10.88 -10.20
N GLU A 90 3.21 10.53 -8.92
CA GLU A 90 4.42 10.58 -8.12
C GLU A 90 5.40 9.45 -8.44
N LYS A 91 4.91 8.30 -8.89
CA LYS A 91 5.77 7.26 -9.48
C LYS A 91 6.47 7.74 -10.77
N MET A 92 5.72 8.36 -11.69
CA MET A 92 6.32 8.93 -12.91
C MET A 92 7.35 10.01 -12.59
N ARG A 93 7.06 10.86 -11.60
CA ARG A 93 8.00 11.89 -11.15
C ARG A 93 9.26 11.28 -10.55
N ALA A 94 9.12 10.23 -9.74
CA ALA A 94 10.26 9.52 -9.16
C ALA A 94 11.13 8.85 -10.24
N GLU A 95 10.51 8.18 -11.22
CA GLU A 95 11.21 7.56 -12.36
C GLU A 95 11.92 8.60 -13.23
N ALA A 96 11.31 9.76 -13.48
CA ALA A 96 11.96 10.87 -14.17
C ALA A 96 13.18 11.41 -13.40
N LEU A 97 13.11 11.47 -12.07
CA LEU A 97 14.26 11.89 -11.25
C LEU A 97 15.38 10.84 -11.23
N ASP A 98 15.03 9.56 -11.18
CA ASP A 98 15.99 8.44 -11.22
C ASP A 98 16.77 8.43 -12.54
N THR A 99 16.07 8.58 -13.66
CA THR A 99 16.72 8.71 -14.98
C THR A 99 17.60 9.95 -15.10
N MET A 100 17.24 11.08 -14.47
CA MET A 100 18.11 12.26 -14.42
C MET A 100 19.39 12.00 -13.61
N ILE A 101 19.28 11.28 -12.48
CA ILE A 101 20.43 10.90 -11.65
C ILE A 101 21.34 9.93 -12.43
N ASP A 102 20.79 8.98 -13.18
CA ASP A 102 21.54 8.06 -14.02
C ASP A 102 22.26 8.78 -15.18
N VAL A 103 21.63 9.81 -15.77
CA VAL A 103 22.27 10.67 -16.78
C VAL A 103 23.45 11.46 -16.19
N ASP A 104 23.33 11.94 -14.96
CA ASP A 104 24.41 12.64 -14.27
C ASP A 104 25.53 11.69 -13.79
N ALA A 105 25.19 10.46 -13.39
CA ALA A 105 26.15 9.43 -12.98
C ALA A 105 26.84 8.71 -14.16
N GLY A 106 26.23 8.72 -15.35
CA GLY A 106 26.76 8.13 -16.59
C GLY A 106 27.62 9.06 -17.43
N ARG A 107 27.96 10.26 -16.95
CA ARG A 107 28.74 11.26 -17.70
C ARG A 107 30.26 11.04 -17.62
N GLU A 108 30.69 9.82 -17.89
CA GLU A 108 31.99 9.56 -18.52
C GLU A 108 31.73 8.87 -19.86
N SER A 109 31.99 9.57 -20.98
CA SER A 109 32.00 9.10 -22.38
C SER A 109 30.72 9.19 -23.26
N GLY A 110 30.02 10.32 -23.25
CA GLY A 110 29.04 10.68 -24.32
C GLY A 110 29.39 11.99 -25.03
N PRO A 111 29.06 12.17 -26.33
CA PRO A 111 29.36 13.40 -27.06
C PRO A 111 28.67 14.61 -26.39
N PRO A 112 29.28 15.81 -26.47
CA PRO A 112 28.84 16.96 -25.69
C PRO A 112 27.38 17.32 -26.00
N ILE A 113 26.61 17.55 -24.94
CA ILE A 113 25.17 17.87 -24.89
C ILE A 113 24.70 18.90 -25.94
N GLY A 114 25.60 19.76 -26.43
CA GLY A 114 25.32 20.68 -27.54
C GLY A 114 24.79 19.97 -28.79
N SER A 115 25.37 18.82 -29.19
CA SER A 115 24.98 18.15 -30.44
C SER A 115 23.61 17.46 -30.37
N ALA A 116 23.20 16.99 -29.19
CA ALA A 116 21.90 16.35 -28.99
C ALA A 116 20.77 17.38 -28.92
N LEU A 117 21.03 18.55 -28.35
CA LEU A 117 20.06 19.64 -28.31
C LEU A 117 19.84 20.26 -29.70
N ASP A 118 20.89 20.31 -30.53
CA ASP A 118 20.77 20.79 -31.91
C ASP A 118 20.02 19.77 -32.79
N ALA A 119 20.29 18.46 -32.64
CA ALA A 119 19.52 17.42 -33.33
C ALA A 119 18.02 17.43 -32.96
N LEU A 120 17.68 17.64 -31.68
CA LEU A 120 16.29 17.71 -31.22
C LEU A 120 15.56 18.97 -31.75
N LYS A 121 16.29 20.07 -31.95
CA LYS A 121 15.73 21.29 -32.56
C LYS A 121 15.47 21.09 -34.05
N ASP A 122 16.35 20.39 -34.75
CA ASP A 122 16.20 20.09 -36.17
C ASP A 122 15.01 19.14 -36.41
N ASP A 123 14.82 18.13 -35.55
CA ASP A 123 13.67 17.21 -35.63
C ASP A 123 12.33 17.94 -35.36
N ILE A 124 12.29 18.85 -34.38
CA ILE A 124 11.09 19.65 -34.08
C ILE A 124 10.76 20.64 -35.21
N GLN A 125 11.78 21.17 -35.89
CA GLN A 125 11.59 22.05 -37.04
C GLN A 125 11.09 21.27 -38.27
N ALA A 126 11.60 20.06 -38.50
CA ALA A 126 11.16 19.19 -39.59
C ALA A 126 9.68 18.73 -39.45
N GLU A 127 9.20 18.46 -38.23
CA GLU A 127 7.78 18.13 -38.00
C GLU A 127 6.85 19.34 -38.20
N LYS A 128 7.32 20.56 -37.90
CA LYS A 128 6.56 21.80 -38.13
C LYS A 128 6.39 22.11 -39.62
N GLU A 129 7.38 21.77 -40.44
CA GLU A 129 7.32 21.98 -41.90
C GLU A 129 6.45 20.93 -42.60
N GLN A 130 6.39 19.69 -42.09
CA GLN A 130 5.46 18.67 -42.60
C GLN A 130 4.00 18.96 -42.27
N THR A 131 3.71 19.59 -41.14
CA THR A 131 2.33 19.94 -40.74
C THR A 131 1.77 21.14 -41.49
N PHE A 132 2.60 22.06 -41.99
CA PHE A 132 2.16 23.21 -42.80
C PHE A 132 2.02 22.92 -44.30
N ALA A 133 2.52 21.78 -44.79
CA ALA A 133 2.47 21.41 -46.22
C ALA A 133 1.24 20.57 -46.62
N MET A 134 0.31 20.34 -45.68
CA MET A 134 -0.89 19.49 -45.85
C MET A 134 -2.23 20.27 -45.79
N ASP A 135 -2.19 21.61 -45.71
CA ASP A 135 -3.36 22.51 -45.85
C ASP A 135 -3.37 23.25 -47.19
#